data_AF-A0A1M5WKH0-F1
#
_entry.id   AF-A0A1M5WKH0-F1
#
_cell.length_a   1.000
_cell.length_b   1.000
_cell.length_c   1.000
_cell.angle_alpha   90.00
_cell.angle_beta   90.00
_cell.angle_gamma   90.00
#
_symmetry.space_group_name_H-M   'P 1'
#
loop_
_entity.id
_entity.type
_entity.pdbx_description
1 polymer ?
#
loop_
_entity_poly.entity_id
_entity_poly.type
_entity_poly.pdbx_seq_one_letter_code
_entity_poly.pdbx_strand_id
1 'polypeptide(L)'
;MIKDLFAGIPEGSSIVFDFADETLFQEKGVSNRVENMVKMASASGEPMKSAFTYIEIERMLEKSGLLIYEHLTPDSINELYFKNRTDYLSAFETIHFVHAVKR
;
A
#
# COMPACT_ATOMS: atom_id res chain seq x y z
N MET A 1 -13.12 9.23 -4.86
CA MET A 1 -12.65 9.21 -3.46
C MET A 1 -11.47 10.14 -3.23
N ILE A 2 -10.21 9.80 -3.57
CA ILE A 2 -9.05 10.67 -3.25
C ILE A 2 -9.17 12.06 -3.88
N LYS A 3 -9.55 12.13 -5.16
CA LYS A 3 -9.84 13.40 -5.84
C LYS A 3 -10.85 14.27 -5.08
N ASP A 4 -11.94 13.65 -4.63
CA ASP A 4 -13.02 14.36 -3.94
C ASP A 4 -12.59 14.78 -2.53
N LEU A 5 -11.86 13.91 -1.83
CA LEU A 5 -11.27 14.19 -0.52
C LEU A 5 -10.34 15.40 -0.58
N PHE A 6 -9.51 15.49 -1.62
CA PHE A 6 -8.53 16.56 -1.76
C PHE A 6 -9.05 17.80 -2.48
N ALA A 7 -10.29 17.82 -2.99
CA ALA A 7 -10.82 18.94 -3.76
C ALA A 7 -10.77 20.29 -3.02
N GLY A 8 -11.06 20.30 -1.71
CA GLY A 8 -11.05 21.49 -0.86
C GLY A 8 -9.88 21.58 0.12
N ILE A 9 -8.89 20.69 0.02
CA ILE A 9 -7.75 20.63 0.95
C ILE A 9 -6.65 21.60 0.49
N PRO A 10 -6.03 22.38 1.40
CA PRO A 10 -4.96 23.32 1.06
C PRO A 10 -3.73 22.66 0.43
N GLU A 11 -3.03 23.39 -0.42
CA GLU A 11 -1.69 23.03 -0.93
C GLU A 11 -0.72 22.78 0.23
N GLY A 12 0.17 21.81 0.07
CA GLY A 12 1.10 21.34 1.10
C GLY A 12 0.53 20.30 2.07
N SER A 13 -0.78 20.03 2.04
CA SER A 13 -1.39 18.97 2.84
C SER A 13 -0.92 17.58 2.39
N SER A 14 -0.80 16.63 3.33
CA SER A 14 -0.29 15.27 3.07
C SER A 14 -1.34 14.18 3.24
N ILE A 15 -1.19 13.09 2.48
CA ILE A 15 -1.80 11.80 2.76
C ILE A 15 -0.70 10.73 2.84
N VAL A 16 -0.81 9.84 3.83
CA VAL A 16 0.04 8.66 3.96
C VAL A 16 -0.88 7.45 4.05
N PHE A 17 -0.65 6.45 3.21
CA PHE A 17 -1.47 5.25 3.16
C PHE A 17 -0.69 4.05 2.62
N ASP A 18 -1.19 2.86 2.93
CA ASP A 18 -0.73 1.62 2.33
C ASP A 18 -1.61 1.19 1.17
N PHE A 19 -1.02 0.45 0.23
CA PHE A 19 -1.78 -0.23 -0.83
C PHE A 19 -1.19 -1.61 -1.10
N ALA A 20 -2.05 -2.54 -1.50
CA ALA A 20 -1.63 -3.85 -1.98
C ALA A 20 -1.27 -3.79 -3.46
N ASP A 21 -0.13 -4.38 -3.82
CA ASP A 21 0.34 -4.44 -5.20
C ASP A 21 -0.41 -5.47 -6.05
N GLU A 22 -0.13 -5.47 -7.35
CA GLU A 22 -0.74 -6.34 -8.35
C GLU A 22 -0.55 -7.85 -8.10
N THR A 23 0.33 -8.25 -7.18
CA THR A 23 0.64 -9.64 -6.85
C THR A 23 -0.16 -10.19 -5.67
N LEU A 24 -0.97 -9.36 -4.99
CA LEU A 24 -1.76 -9.73 -3.80
C LEU A 24 -2.51 -11.06 -3.93
N PHE A 25 -3.09 -11.35 -5.09
CA PHE A 25 -3.94 -12.52 -5.31
C PHE A 25 -3.18 -13.76 -5.81
N GLN A 26 -1.87 -13.63 -6.06
CA GLN A 26 -1.00 -14.69 -6.56
C GLN A 26 0.08 -15.07 -5.55
N GLU A 27 0.58 -14.10 -4.81
CA GLU A 27 1.64 -14.28 -3.82
C GLU A 27 1.13 -15.11 -2.63
N LYS A 28 1.95 -16.08 -2.21
CA LYS A 28 1.66 -16.87 -1.00
C LYS A 28 2.20 -16.16 0.24
N GLY A 29 3.35 -15.53 0.11
CA GLY A 29 4.12 -14.95 1.20
C GLY A 29 4.76 -16.02 2.09
N VAL A 30 5.60 -15.57 3.02
CA VAL A 30 6.26 -16.44 4.00
C VAL A 30 5.21 -17.22 4.79
N SER A 31 5.34 -18.54 4.81
CA SER A 31 4.41 -19.45 5.48
C SER A 31 2.93 -19.28 5.05
N ASN A 32 2.71 -18.91 3.78
CA ASN A 32 1.38 -18.71 3.17
C ASN A 32 0.56 -17.57 3.81
N ARG A 33 1.19 -16.63 4.50
CA ARG A 33 0.47 -15.60 5.26
C ARG A 33 -0.37 -14.67 4.38
N VAL A 34 0.08 -14.34 3.16
CA VAL A 34 -0.67 -13.48 2.22
C VAL A 34 -1.90 -14.23 1.72
N GLU A 35 -1.69 -15.46 1.22
CA GLU A 35 -2.79 -16.30 0.74
C GLU A 35 -3.85 -16.55 1.85
N ASN A 36 -3.40 -16.85 3.06
CA ASN A 36 -4.28 -17.06 4.21
C ASN A 36 -5.06 -15.79 4.58
N MET A 37 -4.41 -14.63 4.57
CA MET A 37 -5.06 -13.35 4.85
C MET A 37 -6.18 -13.06 3.82
N VAL A 38 -5.92 -13.24 2.53
CA VAL A 38 -6.94 -13.08 1.47
C VAL A 38 -8.10 -14.06 1.65
N LYS A 39 -7.80 -15.34 1.95
CA LYS A 39 -8.82 -16.37 2.20
C LYS A 39 -9.67 -16.04 3.43
N MET A 40 -9.06 -15.56 4.52
CA MET A 40 -9.77 -15.19 5.75
C MET A 40 -10.71 -14.01 5.51
N ALA A 41 -10.26 -12.97 4.80
CA ALA A 41 -11.09 -11.82 4.44
C ALA A 41 -12.31 -12.26 3.60
N SER A 42 -12.11 -13.17 2.64
CA SER A 42 -13.23 -13.76 1.88
C SER A 42 -14.18 -14.57 2.78
N ALA A 43 -13.63 -15.40 3.66
CA ALA A 43 -14.42 -16.22 4.60
C ALA A 43 -15.22 -15.38 5.61
N SER A 44 -14.76 -14.18 5.95
CA SER A 44 -15.48 -13.22 6.80
C SER A 44 -16.54 -12.41 6.05
N GLY A 45 -16.74 -12.64 4.74
CA GLY A 45 -17.69 -11.90 3.92
C GLY A 45 -17.15 -10.56 3.39
N GLU A 46 -15.86 -10.27 3.59
CA GLU A 46 -15.18 -9.06 3.15
C GLU A 46 -14.04 -9.38 2.17
N PRO A 47 -14.34 -9.99 1.00
CA PRO A 47 -13.29 -10.35 0.07
C PRO A 47 -12.54 -9.09 -0.39
N MET A 48 -11.21 -9.15 -0.34
CA MET A 48 -10.36 -8.10 -0.92
C MET A 48 -10.60 -8.03 -2.43
N LYS A 49 -10.80 -6.81 -2.94
CA LYS A 49 -11.19 -6.58 -4.36
C LYS A 49 -10.17 -5.79 -5.15
N SER A 50 -9.17 -5.22 -4.49
CA SER A 50 -8.33 -4.20 -5.09
C SER A 50 -6.87 -4.48 -4.79
N ALA A 51 -6.10 -4.40 -5.87
CA ALA A 51 -4.65 -4.49 -5.95
C ALA A 51 -4.25 -3.53 -7.06
N PHE A 52 -3.12 -2.84 -6.93
CA PHE A 52 -2.73 -1.77 -7.83
C PHE A 52 -1.25 -1.84 -8.16
N THR A 53 -0.92 -1.60 -9.43
CA THR A 53 0.44 -1.28 -9.82
C THR A 53 0.85 0.10 -9.29
N TYR A 54 2.15 0.32 -9.11
CA TYR A 54 2.68 1.65 -8.80
C TYR A 54 2.19 2.72 -9.79
N ILE A 55 2.14 2.39 -11.08
CA ILE A 55 1.69 3.31 -12.14
C ILE A 55 0.21 3.70 -11.98
N GLU A 56 -0.65 2.79 -11.52
CA GLU A 56 -2.06 3.11 -11.25
C GLU A 56 -2.19 4.07 -10.06
N ILE A 57 -1.42 3.85 -8.99
CA ILE A 57 -1.37 4.75 -7.83
C ILE A 57 -0.83 6.12 -8.24
N GLU A 58 0.28 6.18 -8.96
CA GLU A 58 0.89 7.42 -9.46
C GLU A 58 -0.11 8.24 -10.28
N ARG A 59 -0.78 7.60 -11.26
CA ARG A 59 -1.79 8.27 -12.09
C ARG A 59 -3.01 8.73 -11.30
N MET A 60 -3.45 7.95 -10.30
CA MET A 60 -4.59 8.32 -9.45
C MET A 60 -4.26 9.56 -8.61
N LEU A 61 -3.06 9.60 -8.03
CA LEU A 61 -2.58 10.72 -7.22
C LEU A 61 -2.36 11.96 -8.07
N GLU A 62 -1.72 11.83 -9.23
CA GLU A 62 -1.49 12.94 -10.18
C GLU A 62 -2.81 13.60 -10.59
N LYS A 63 -3.83 12.81 -10.95
CA LYS A 63 -5.19 13.31 -11.29
C LYS A 63 -5.88 14.04 -10.13
N SER A 64 -5.40 13.84 -8.91
CA SER A 64 -5.91 14.47 -7.69
C SER A 64 -5.07 15.68 -7.26
N GLY A 65 -4.06 16.07 -8.05
CA GLY A 65 -3.12 17.16 -7.71
C GLY A 65 -2.14 16.77 -6.60
N LEU A 66 -1.91 15.47 -6.39
CA LEU A 66 -0.99 14.96 -5.38
C LEU A 66 0.32 14.52 -6.04
N LEU A 67 1.45 14.87 -5.43
CA LEU A 67 2.78 14.43 -5.81
C LEU A 67 3.26 13.36 -4.83
N ILE A 68 3.85 12.27 -5.32
CA ILE A 68 4.47 11.25 -4.47
C ILE A 68 5.82 11.79 -3.98
N TYR A 69 5.98 11.85 -2.66
CA TYR A 69 7.23 12.25 -2.01
C TYR A 69 8.03 11.03 -1.56
N GLU A 70 7.35 9.97 -1.16
CA GLU A 70 7.98 8.70 -0.77
C GLU A 70 7.09 7.54 -1.22
N HIS A 71 7.74 6.51 -1.76
CA HIS A 71 7.15 5.20 -2.01
C HIS A 71 8.09 4.15 -1.44
N LEU A 72 7.60 3.39 -0.45
CA LEU A 72 8.34 2.28 0.12
C LEU A 72 7.77 0.97 -0.39
N THR A 73 8.62 0.19 -1.05
CA THR A 73 8.36 -1.21 -1.40
C THR A 73 8.40 -2.10 -0.17
N PRO A 74 7.83 -3.33 -0.21
CA PRO A 74 7.99 -4.33 0.84
C PRO A 74 9.45 -4.48 1.31
N ASP A 75 10.40 -4.57 0.38
CA ASP A 75 11.83 -4.64 0.69
C ASP A 75 12.33 -3.39 1.40
N SER A 76 11.94 -2.20 0.94
CA SER A 76 12.33 -0.93 1.55
C SER A 76 11.76 -0.79 2.97
N ILE A 77 10.50 -1.19 3.18
CA ILE A 77 9.85 -1.23 4.50
C ILE A 77 10.61 -2.20 5.40
N ASN A 78 10.97 -3.38 4.89
CA ASN A 78 11.71 -4.38 5.65
C ASN A 78 13.09 -3.86 6.07
N GLU A 79 13.83 -3.24 5.15
CA GLU A 79 15.14 -2.68 5.43
C GLU A 79 15.09 -1.53 6.45
N LEU A 80 14.10 -0.63 6.35
CA LEU A 80 13.97 0.52 7.22
C LEU A 80 13.51 0.16 8.64
N TYR A 81 12.55 -0.77 8.75
CA TYR A 81 11.83 -0.99 10.01
C TYR A 81 12.06 -2.38 10.64
N PHE A 82 12.54 -3.36 9.87
CA PHE A 82 12.60 -4.77 10.30
C PHE A 82 13.99 -5.42 10.21
N LYS A 83 14.96 -4.82 9.49
CA LYS A 83 16.29 -5.40 9.22
C LYS A 83 17.04 -5.98 10.43
N ASN A 84 16.99 -5.30 11.57
CA ASN A 84 17.75 -5.66 12.76
C ASN A 84 16.88 -6.33 13.84
N ARG A 85 15.69 -6.82 13.48
CA ARG A 85 14.85 -7.56 14.41
C ARG A 85 15.40 -8.97 14.60
N THR A 86 15.25 -9.49 15.82
CA THR A 86 15.61 -10.87 16.17
C THR A 86 14.39 -11.77 16.32
N ASP A 87 13.19 -11.24 16.06
CA ASP A 87 11.94 -11.97 16.04
C ASP A 87 11.48 -12.25 14.61
N TYR A 88 10.28 -12.80 14.46
CA TYR A 88 9.75 -13.25 13.18
C TYR A 88 9.01 -12.15 12.39
N LEU A 89 8.99 -10.90 12.87
CA LEU A 89 8.25 -9.84 12.20
C LEU A 89 9.03 -9.30 10.98
N SER A 90 8.31 -9.11 9.89
CA SER A 90 8.82 -8.57 8.62
C SER A 90 7.72 -7.76 7.93
N ALA A 91 8.12 -6.94 6.94
CA ALA A 91 7.17 -6.29 6.05
C ALA A 91 6.34 -7.33 5.28
N PHE A 92 5.07 -7.03 4.98
CA PHE A 92 4.21 -7.88 4.15
C PHE A 92 4.64 -7.80 2.68
N GLU A 93 4.66 -8.94 1.99
CA GLU A 93 5.28 -9.12 0.66
C GLU A 93 4.62 -8.31 -0.44
N THR A 94 3.37 -7.91 -0.25
CA THR A 94 2.55 -7.24 -1.28
C THR A 94 2.09 -5.85 -0.87
N ILE A 95 2.57 -5.32 0.26
CA ILE A 95 2.11 -4.04 0.81
C ILE A 95 3.17 -2.97 0.63
N HIS A 96 2.76 -1.87 -0.01
CA HIS A 96 3.58 -0.69 -0.22
C HIS A 96 3.05 0.48 0.61
N PHE A 97 3.94 1.39 1.03
CA PHE A 97 3.57 2.64 1.66
C PHE A 97 3.81 3.82 0.72
N VAL A 98 2.90 4.79 0.72
CA VAL A 98 3.04 6.02 -0.06
C VAL A 98 2.77 7.22 0.82
N HIS A 99 3.66 8.20 0.73
CA HIS A 99 3.43 9.57 1.19
C HIS A 99 3.26 10.47 -0.04
N ALA A 100 2.12 11.14 -0.13
CA ALA A 100 1.83 12.10 -1.18
C ALA A 100 1.39 13.45 -0.62
N VAL A 101 1.76 14.52 -1.31
CA VAL A 101 1.52 15.91 -0.89
C VAL A 101 0.76 16.65 -1.97
N LYS A 102 -0.25 17.43 -1.56
CA LYS A 102 -1.04 18.24 -2.49
C LYS A 102 -0.21 19.41 -3.00
N ARG A 103 -0.12 19.50 -4.32
CA ARG A 103 0.39 20.68 -5.01
C ARG A 103 -0.65 21.79 -5.02
#